data_AF-A0A534SFD8-F1
#
_entry.id   AF-A0A534SFD8-F1
#
_cell.length_a   1.000
_cell.length_b   1.000
_cell.length_c   1.000
_cell.angle_alpha   90.00
_cell.angle_beta   90.00
_cell.angle_gamma   90.00
#
_symmetry.space_group_name_H-M   'P 1'
#
loop_
_entity.id
_entity.type
_entity.pdbx_description
1 polymer ?
#
loop_
_entity_poly.entity_id
_entity_poly.type
_entity_poly.pdbx_seq_one_letter_code
_entity_poly.pdbx_strand_id
1 'polypeptide(L)'
;MKGILGVAIGGIFLLGVGGAFAQTTTTTVPRCFNGGDSSMGCSGGCAMDSPTCASDDPGCVPDTKDHLKCSDATVKAFQKAIACVAKCHCKQASALLAGKPFNEEACEGHNPPANKACQDKLDAALAKVAPICSAQQTTFAHAEESVLFAPKSQPASFDGQNGGVYCDSTSGSMIMTSDPDDGGFVPASKDMLKCECTVGKNLAKLAVAALKCHIKLADAFFKGKPYDEEACEEVDPAKGKAAHQRYTQAETVILSKGICPPCLDQAHQDALGAGVIAQVEAGNALAYPCP
;
A
#
# COMPACT_ATOMS: atom_id res chain seq x y z
N MET A 1 10.91 16.00 -25.71
CA MET A 1 9.97 17.12 -25.46
C MET A 1 8.56 16.57 -25.33
N LYS A 2 8.15 16.20 -24.12
CA LYS A 2 6.77 15.89 -23.75
C LYS A 2 6.64 16.36 -22.31
N GLY A 3 5.89 17.45 -22.12
CA GLY A 3 5.67 18.08 -20.83
C GLY A 3 4.79 17.16 -19.99
N ILE A 4 5.31 16.75 -18.84
CA ILE A 4 4.58 16.05 -17.80
C ILE A 4 3.91 17.14 -16.97
N LEU A 5 2.62 17.41 -17.23
CA LEU A 5 1.73 17.93 -16.20
C LEU A 5 1.21 16.71 -15.44
N GLY A 6 2.01 16.24 -14.49
CA GLY A 6 1.56 15.31 -13.46
C GLY A 6 0.66 16.08 -12.51
N VAL A 7 -0.61 15.68 -12.43
CA VAL A 7 -1.48 16.07 -11.34
C VAL A 7 -0.85 15.53 -10.07
N ALA A 8 -0.47 16.43 -9.17
CA ALA A 8 0.16 16.12 -7.90
C ALA A 8 -0.80 15.29 -7.04
N ILE A 9 -0.61 13.96 -7.04
CA ILE A 9 -1.10 13.12 -5.94
C ILE A 9 -0.11 13.39 -4.80
N GLY A 10 -0.62 14.09 -3.78
CA GLY A 10 0.17 14.73 -2.75
C GLY A 10 1.02 13.76 -1.94
N GLY A 11 2.30 13.69 -2.26
CA GLY A 11 3.34 13.27 -1.33
C GLY A 11 3.43 14.30 -0.20
N ILE A 12 2.73 14.05 0.90
CA ILE A 12 2.95 14.78 2.15
C ILE A 12 4.19 14.15 2.80
N PHE A 13 5.33 14.75 2.51
CA PHE A 13 6.53 14.65 3.33
C PHE A 13 6.19 15.10 4.75
N LEU A 14 6.07 14.16 5.68
CA LEU A 14 6.34 14.46 7.07
C LEU A 14 7.87 14.50 7.22
N LEU A 15 8.40 15.73 7.11
CA LEU A 15 9.72 16.08 7.62
C LEU A 15 9.76 15.73 9.11
N GLY A 16 10.25 14.53 9.41
CA GLY A 16 10.68 14.17 10.74
C GLY A 16 11.80 15.14 11.16
N VAL A 17 11.50 15.97 12.16
CA VAL A 17 12.49 16.78 12.86
C VAL A 17 13.60 15.86 13.35
N GLY A 18 14.78 15.97 12.73
CA GLY A 18 15.99 15.28 13.13
C GLY A 18 16.40 15.71 14.53
N GLY A 19 16.02 14.92 15.53
CA GLY A 19 16.68 14.91 16.82
C GLY A 19 17.99 14.14 16.67
N ALA A 20 19.11 14.85 16.76
CA ALA A 20 20.43 14.23 16.81
C ALA A 20 20.56 13.40 18.11
N PHE A 21 20.26 12.11 18.03
CA PHE A 21 20.63 11.16 19.07
C PHE A 21 22.10 10.79 18.90
N ALA A 22 22.88 10.96 19.97
CA ALA A 22 24.26 10.52 20.03
C ALA A 22 24.33 9.00 19.83
N GLN A 23 24.91 8.58 18.70
CA GLN A 23 25.14 7.17 18.39
C GLN A 23 26.20 6.60 19.35
N THR A 24 25.78 5.68 20.21
CA THR A 24 26.70 4.73 20.85
C THR A 24 27.26 3.79 19.79
N THR A 25 28.58 3.72 19.73
CA THR A 25 29.36 2.92 18.78
C THR A 25 29.07 1.42 18.89
N THR A 26 28.17 0.90 18.06
CA THR A 26 28.12 -0.51 17.65
C THR A 26 28.80 -0.64 16.28
N THR A 27 29.71 -1.60 16.17
CA THR A 27 30.75 -1.69 15.12
C THR A 27 30.25 -2.24 13.77
N THR A 28 28.94 -2.27 13.52
CA THR A 28 28.37 -2.74 12.25
C THR A 28 27.27 -1.78 11.81
N VAL A 29 27.56 -0.96 10.81
CA VAL A 29 26.57 -0.11 10.15
C VAL A 29 25.51 -1.01 9.49
N PRO A 30 24.20 -0.78 9.71
CA PRO A 30 23.15 -1.59 9.10
C PRO A 30 23.22 -1.54 7.56
N ARG A 31 22.72 -2.58 6.90
CA ARG A 31 22.72 -2.70 5.42
C ARG A 31 21.41 -2.18 4.88
N CYS A 32 21.44 -1.22 3.95
CA CYS A 32 20.23 -0.71 3.30
C CYS A 32 19.79 -1.66 2.17
N PHE A 33 18.51 -1.59 1.79
CA PHE A 33 18.04 -2.23 0.56
C PHE A 33 18.53 -1.52 -0.70
N ASN A 34 18.53 -0.19 -0.68
CA ASN A 34 18.91 0.70 -1.79
C ASN A 34 20.42 0.94 -1.96
N GLY A 35 21.28 0.10 -1.38
CA GLY A 35 22.73 0.16 -1.63
C GLY A 35 23.51 1.20 -0.82
N GLY A 36 22.85 2.04 -0.02
CA GLY A 36 23.50 2.97 0.90
C GLY A 36 22.91 4.37 0.83
N ASP A 37 22.13 4.75 1.84
CA ASP A 37 21.75 6.13 2.09
C ASP A 37 22.35 6.59 3.42
N SER A 38 23.37 7.46 3.35
CA SER A 38 24.00 8.06 4.53
C SER A 38 23.03 8.89 5.38
N SER A 39 21.89 9.31 4.83
CA SER A 39 20.82 10.00 5.57
C SER A 39 20.01 9.05 6.46
N MET A 40 19.99 7.75 6.14
CA MET A 40 19.34 6.70 6.92
C MET A 40 20.27 5.98 7.90
N GLY A 41 21.55 6.39 7.97
CA GLY A 41 22.53 5.80 8.90
C GLY A 41 22.94 4.36 8.57
N CYS A 42 22.67 3.88 7.36
CA CYS A 42 23.01 2.55 6.88
C CYS A 42 24.02 2.62 5.72
N SER A 43 24.81 1.57 5.50
CA SER A 43 25.85 1.53 4.47
C SER A 43 25.80 0.22 3.68
N GLY A 44 25.89 0.33 2.36
CA GLY A 44 25.95 -0.83 1.48
C GLY A 44 24.64 -1.62 1.46
N GLY A 45 24.48 -2.43 0.41
CA GLY A 45 23.31 -3.27 0.17
C GLY A 45 23.46 -4.03 -1.14
N CYS A 46 23.98 -3.32 -2.13
CA CYS A 46 24.20 -3.69 -3.52
C CYS A 46 25.16 -2.65 -4.13
N ALA A 47 25.85 -2.97 -5.23
CA ALA A 47 26.56 -1.94 -5.99
C ALA A 47 25.52 -0.99 -6.62
N MET A 48 25.77 0.33 -6.59
CA MET A 48 25.00 1.28 -7.41
C MET A 48 25.03 0.75 -8.85
N ASP A 49 23.87 0.68 -9.51
CA ASP A 49 23.66 0.14 -10.87
C ASP A 49 23.63 -1.41 -11.02
N SER A 50 23.51 -2.18 -9.94
CA SER A 50 23.16 -3.61 -10.03
C SER A 50 21.63 -3.77 -10.10
N PRO A 51 21.07 -4.62 -10.99
CA PRO A 51 19.63 -4.96 -10.99
C PRO A 51 19.17 -5.67 -9.70
N THR A 52 20.09 -5.94 -8.78
CA THR A 52 19.84 -6.47 -7.45
C THR A 52 19.79 -5.37 -6.38
N CYS A 53 19.57 -4.11 -6.78
CA CYS A 53 19.52 -2.96 -5.89
C CYS A 53 18.14 -2.35 -5.97
N ALA A 54 17.34 -2.56 -4.92
CA ALA A 54 16.00 -1.99 -4.81
C ALA A 54 16.14 -0.52 -4.41
N SER A 55 16.46 0.32 -5.39
CA SER A 55 16.94 1.70 -5.18
C SER A 55 15.87 2.67 -4.69
N ASP A 56 14.62 2.32 -4.98
CA ASP A 56 13.34 2.93 -4.63
C ASP A 56 12.74 2.39 -3.33
N ASP A 57 13.27 1.27 -2.81
CA ASP A 57 12.88 0.68 -1.53
C ASP A 57 13.77 1.18 -0.37
N PRO A 58 13.37 2.24 0.36
CA PRO A 58 14.11 2.70 1.54
C PRO A 58 14.05 1.68 2.68
N GLY A 59 14.95 1.82 3.64
CA GLY A 59 14.99 0.97 4.84
C GLY A 59 16.17 0.00 4.85
N CYS A 60 16.14 -0.89 5.84
CA CYS A 60 17.27 -1.73 6.18
C CYS A 60 16.94 -3.21 6.23
N VAL A 61 17.93 -4.01 5.85
CA VAL A 61 17.93 -5.45 6.13
C VAL A 61 17.84 -5.65 7.64
N PRO A 62 16.87 -6.42 8.17
CA PRO A 62 16.75 -6.66 9.60
C PRO A 62 18.05 -7.22 10.20
N ASP A 63 18.39 -6.79 11.40
CA ASP A 63 19.59 -7.20 12.14
C ASP A 63 19.42 -8.53 12.89
N THR A 64 18.18 -8.92 13.20
CA THR A 64 17.87 -10.18 13.88
C THR A 64 16.77 -10.98 13.17
N LYS A 65 16.72 -12.29 13.44
CA LYS A 65 15.66 -13.17 12.93
C LYS A 65 14.28 -12.78 13.47
N ASP A 66 14.20 -12.25 14.68
CA ASP A 66 12.94 -11.88 15.29
C ASP A 66 12.44 -10.55 14.73
N HIS A 67 13.33 -9.58 14.47
CA HIS A 67 12.98 -8.37 13.74
C HIS A 67 12.53 -8.67 12.30
N LEU A 68 13.19 -9.59 11.57
CA LEU A 68 12.71 -10.03 10.25
C LEU A 68 11.32 -10.65 10.32
N LYS A 69 11.09 -11.57 11.26
CA LYS A 69 9.75 -12.18 11.46
C LYS A 69 8.69 -11.15 11.83
N CYS A 70 9.06 -10.16 12.65
CA CYS A 70 8.16 -9.06 13.01
C CYS A 70 7.74 -8.30 11.75
N SER A 71 8.70 -7.75 11.00
CA SER A 71 8.43 -7.01 9.77
C SER A 71 7.58 -7.81 8.78
N ASP A 72 7.94 -9.06 8.51
CA ASP A 72 7.18 -9.92 7.59
C ASP A 72 5.75 -10.18 8.05
N ALA A 73 5.52 -10.32 9.35
CA ALA A 73 4.19 -10.54 9.91
C ALA A 73 3.36 -9.24 9.91
N THR A 74 3.99 -8.09 10.17
CA THR A 74 3.40 -6.75 10.03
C THR A 74 2.98 -6.49 8.59
N VAL A 75 3.87 -6.70 7.61
CA VAL A 75 3.53 -6.55 6.18
C VAL A 75 2.38 -7.47 5.78
N LYS A 76 2.38 -8.74 6.24
CA LYS A 76 1.26 -9.67 6.00
C LYS A 76 -0.05 -9.23 6.67
N ALA A 77 0.01 -8.48 7.77
CA ALA A 77 -1.18 -7.91 8.41
C ALA A 77 -1.75 -6.78 7.55
N PHE A 78 -0.91 -5.85 7.08
CA PHE A 78 -1.32 -4.79 6.14
C PHE A 78 -1.87 -5.34 4.83
N GLN A 79 -1.25 -6.39 4.25
CA GLN A 79 -1.80 -7.07 3.07
C GLN A 79 -3.25 -7.55 3.27
N LYS A 80 -3.59 -8.01 4.47
CA LYS A 80 -4.96 -8.44 4.81
C LYS A 80 -5.88 -7.24 5.03
N ALA A 81 -5.39 -6.16 5.62
CA ALA A 81 -6.13 -4.92 5.81
C ALA A 81 -6.52 -4.33 4.44
N ILE A 82 -5.56 -4.13 3.53
CA ILE A 82 -5.77 -3.63 2.16
C ILE A 82 -6.86 -4.46 1.42
N ALA A 83 -6.75 -5.79 1.47
CA ALA A 83 -7.72 -6.67 0.82
C ALA A 83 -9.11 -6.66 1.50
N CYS A 84 -9.16 -6.37 2.80
CA CYS A 84 -10.38 -6.25 3.58
C CYS A 84 -11.11 -4.94 3.23
N VAL A 85 -10.38 -3.83 3.23
CA VAL A 85 -10.85 -2.47 2.94
C VAL A 85 -11.39 -2.36 1.52
N ALA A 86 -10.65 -2.82 0.51
CA ALA A 86 -11.14 -2.86 -0.87
C ALA A 86 -12.46 -3.65 -1.03
N LYS A 87 -12.70 -4.62 -0.15
CA LYS A 87 -13.98 -5.36 -0.09
C LYS A 87 -15.06 -4.58 0.65
N CYS A 88 -14.72 -3.78 1.66
CA CYS A 88 -15.65 -2.87 2.34
C CYS A 88 -16.15 -1.79 1.39
N HIS A 89 -15.26 -1.04 0.71
CA HIS A 89 -15.64 -0.04 -0.28
C HIS A 89 -16.55 -0.61 -1.39
N CYS A 90 -16.24 -1.80 -1.92
CA CYS A 90 -17.13 -2.44 -2.89
C CYS A 90 -18.51 -2.83 -2.33
N LYS A 91 -18.59 -3.29 -1.07
CA LYS A 91 -19.87 -3.59 -0.42
C LYS A 91 -20.66 -2.31 -0.17
N GLN A 92 -19.99 -1.24 0.24
CA GLN A 92 -20.58 0.06 0.45
C GLN A 92 -21.21 0.59 -0.85
N ALA A 93 -20.41 0.71 -1.92
CA ALA A 93 -20.88 1.11 -3.24
C ALA A 93 -22.04 0.23 -3.72
N SER A 94 -21.96 -1.09 -3.52
CA SER A 94 -23.03 -2.02 -3.87
C SER A 94 -24.30 -1.83 -3.05
N ALA A 95 -24.20 -1.53 -1.76
CA ALA A 95 -25.35 -1.30 -0.89
C ALA A 95 -26.03 0.02 -1.24
N LEU A 96 -25.24 1.08 -1.41
CA LEU A 96 -25.74 2.42 -1.76
C LEU A 96 -26.40 2.43 -3.14
N LEU A 97 -25.81 1.76 -4.16
CA LEU A 97 -26.47 1.60 -5.47
C LEU A 97 -27.82 0.86 -5.34
N ALA A 98 -27.94 -0.08 -4.40
CA ALA A 98 -29.18 -0.80 -4.14
C ALA A 98 -30.17 -0.05 -3.26
N GLY A 99 -29.89 1.21 -2.89
CA GLY A 99 -30.72 2.01 -1.98
C GLY A 99 -30.77 1.44 -0.55
N LYS A 100 -29.72 0.71 -0.14
CA LYS A 100 -29.62 0.10 1.19
C LYS A 100 -28.64 0.88 2.05
N PRO A 101 -28.91 1.02 3.36
CA PRO A 101 -27.93 1.59 4.27
C PRO A 101 -26.70 0.67 4.36
N PHE A 102 -25.55 1.29 4.57
CA PHE A 102 -24.30 0.62 4.88
C PHE A 102 -23.68 1.30 6.10
N ASN A 103 -23.15 0.50 7.01
CA ASN A 103 -22.33 1.01 8.11
C ASN A 103 -20.88 0.69 7.72
N GLU A 104 -20.22 1.73 7.21
CA GLU A 104 -18.81 1.71 6.80
C GLU A 104 -17.94 1.31 7.98
N GLU A 105 -18.02 2.05 9.08
CA GLU A 105 -17.21 1.86 10.29
C GLU A 105 -17.24 0.44 10.87
N ALA A 106 -18.40 -0.22 10.75
CA ALA A 106 -18.53 -1.62 11.17
C ALA A 106 -17.78 -2.62 10.28
N CYS A 107 -17.37 -2.19 9.09
CA CYS A 107 -16.63 -2.92 8.06
C CYS A 107 -15.14 -2.54 8.07
N GLU A 108 -14.79 -1.26 8.01
CA GLU A 108 -13.41 -0.78 7.86
C GLU A 108 -12.76 -0.41 9.18
N GLY A 109 -13.32 0.54 9.93
CA GLY A 109 -12.78 1.11 11.16
C GLY A 109 -12.84 0.20 12.39
N HIS A 110 -13.31 0.75 13.52
CA HIS A 110 -13.44 0.00 14.77
C HIS A 110 -14.87 -0.47 15.02
N ASN A 111 -15.04 -1.75 15.34
CA ASN A 111 -16.34 -2.33 15.70
C ASN A 111 -16.28 -3.11 17.02
N PRO A 112 -16.21 -2.41 18.17
CA PRO A 112 -15.87 -3.01 19.47
C PRO A 112 -16.81 -4.08 20.05
N PRO A 113 -18.06 -4.32 19.61
CA PRO A 113 -18.75 -5.56 20.02
C PRO A 113 -18.37 -6.77 19.17
N ALA A 114 -17.90 -6.58 17.93
CA ALA A 114 -17.65 -7.66 16.98
C ALA A 114 -16.17 -7.95 16.73
N ASN A 115 -15.29 -6.95 16.86
CA ASN A 115 -13.85 -7.01 16.52
C ASN A 115 -13.60 -7.67 15.15
N LYS A 116 -14.43 -7.28 14.18
CA LYS A 116 -14.49 -7.90 12.84
C LYS A 116 -14.26 -6.90 11.72
N ALA A 117 -14.14 -5.61 12.03
CA ALA A 117 -13.78 -4.62 11.05
C ALA A 117 -12.31 -4.80 10.61
N CYS A 118 -11.89 -4.09 9.57
CA CYS A 118 -10.58 -4.27 8.97
C CYS A 118 -9.47 -3.78 9.90
N GLN A 119 -9.66 -2.63 10.55
CA GLN A 119 -8.74 -2.05 11.52
C GLN A 119 -8.62 -2.94 12.76
N ASP A 120 -9.74 -3.37 13.37
CA ASP A 120 -9.72 -4.29 14.53
C ASP A 120 -8.88 -5.57 14.28
N LYS A 121 -8.92 -6.08 13.04
CA LYS A 121 -8.14 -7.26 12.64
C LYS A 121 -6.66 -6.95 12.44
N LEU A 122 -6.34 -5.75 11.97
CA LEU A 122 -4.98 -5.26 11.86
C LEU A 122 -4.40 -5.08 13.28
N ASP A 123 -5.07 -4.35 14.15
CA ASP A 123 -4.71 -4.17 15.57
C ASP A 123 -4.41 -5.51 16.25
N ALA A 124 -5.33 -6.47 16.11
CA ALA A 124 -5.16 -7.80 16.71
C ALA A 124 -3.95 -8.55 16.15
N ALA A 125 -3.62 -8.36 14.87
CA ALA A 125 -2.42 -8.94 14.25
C ALA A 125 -1.14 -8.24 14.72
N LEU A 126 -1.15 -6.90 14.81
CA LEU A 126 -0.02 -6.09 15.30
C LEU A 126 0.28 -6.40 16.77
N ALA A 127 -0.75 -6.44 17.63
CA ALA A 127 -0.61 -6.80 19.03
C ALA A 127 -0.03 -8.22 19.21
N LYS A 128 -0.37 -9.15 18.31
CA LYS A 128 0.15 -10.53 18.36
C LYS A 128 1.63 -10.62 18.01
N VAL A 129 2.13 -9.77 17.11
CA VAL A 129 3.54 -9.79 16.68
C VAL A 129 4.43 -8.91 17.54
N ALA A 130 3.89 -7.88 18.20
CA ALA A 130 4.61 -6.92 19.03
C ALA A 130 5.68 -7.52 19.99
N PRO A 131 5.48 -8.69 20.64
CA PRO A 131 6.48 -9.25 21.55
C PRO A 131 7.84 -9.62 20.92
N ILE A 132 7.91 -9.77 19.59
CA ILE A 132 9.16 -10.07 18.86
C ILE A 132 9.66 -8.88 18.02
N CYS A 133 8.97 -7.74 18.12
CA CYS A 133 9.29 -6.51 17.41
C CYS A 133 10.20 -5.61 18.24
N SER A 134 11.01 -4.80 17.58
CA SER A 134 11.60 -3.62 18.21
C SER A 134 10.53 -2.55 18.50
N ALA A 135 10.86 -1.62 19.41
CA ALA A 135 10.00 -0.48 19.71
C ALA A 135 9.75 0.38 18.45
N GLN A 136 10.76 0.54 17.59
CA GLN A 136 10.65 1.29 16.34
C GLN A 136 9.72 0.61 15.34
N GLN A 137 9.86 -0.69 15.12
CA GLN A 137 8.94 -1.45 14.25
C GLN A 137 7.49 -1.34 14.71
N THR A 138 7.25 -1.37 16.02
CA THR A 138 5.90 -1.23 16.58
C THR A 138 5.36 0.18 16.38
N THR A 139 6.20 1.20 16.62
CA THR A 139 5.83 2.61 16.43
C THR A 139 5.49 2.92 14.98
N PHE A 140 6.31 2.46 14.04
CA PHE A 140 6.09 2.69 12.61
C PHE A 140 4.87 1.93 12.08
N ALA A 141 4.63 0.71 12.56
CA ALA A 141 3.40 -0.02 12.22
C ALA A 141 2.14 0.74 12.65
N HIS A 142 2.09 1.28 13.87
CA HIS A 142 0.94 2.08 14.31
C HIS A 142 0.83 3.44 13.61
N ALA A 143 1.96 4.07 13.26
CA ALA A 143 1.94 5.29 12.47
C ALA A 143 1.34 5.07 11.07
N GLU A 144 1.73 3.97 10.41
CA GLU A 144 1.20 3.60 9.10
C GLU A 144 -0.29 3.23 9.18
N GLU A 145 -0.68 2.44 10.18
CA GLU A 145 -2.09 2.15 10.45
C GLU A 145 -2.91 3.44 10.62
N SER A 146 -2.40 4.40 11.42
CA SER A 146 -3.07 5.68 11.62
C SER A 146 -3.18 6.52 10.34
N VAL A 147 -2.25 6.41 9.40
CA VAL A 147 -2.31 7.12 8.10
C VAL A 147 -3.31 6.43 7.18
N LEU A 148 -3.25 5.10 7.08
CA LEU A 148 -4.08 4.33 6.15
C LEU A 148 -5.55 4.34 6.55
N PHE A 149 -5.87 4.32 7.84
CA PHE A 149 -7.24 4.40 8.37
C PHE A 149 -7.64 5.83 8.81
N ALA A 150 -6.94 6.86 8.34
CA ALA A 150 -7.38 8.23 8.54
C ALA A 150 -8.58 8.58 7.64
N PRO A 151 -9.38 9.61 7.97
CA PRO A 151 -10.47 10.08 7.11
C PRO A 151 -9.98 10.57 5.74
N LYS A 152 -10.85 10.67 4.73
CA LYS A 152 -10.49 11.12 3.35
C LYS A 152 -9.71 12.42 3.22
N SER A 153 -9.71 13.27 4.25
CA SER A 153 -8.85 14.47 4.28
C SER A 153 -7.36 14.13 4.19
N GLN A 154 -6.98 12.90 4.57
CA GLN A 154 -5.66 12.35 4.37
C GLN A 154 -5.61 11.64 3.01
N PRO A 155 -4.94 12.19 1.98
CA PRO A 155 -5.01 11.65 0.62
C PRO A 155 -4.47 10.22 0.48
N ALA A 156 -3.55 9.83 1.36
CA ALA A 156 -2.94 8.50 1.40
C ALA A 156 -3.79 7.47 2.16
N SER A 157 -4.85 7.89 2.86
CA SER A 157 -5.74 6.94 3.55
C SER A 157 -6.58 6.16 2.55
N PHE A 158 -7.10 5.02 2.98
CA PHE A 158 -7.96 4.21 2.13
C PHE A 158 -9.22 4.97 1.70
N ASP A 159 -9.84 5.71 2.62
CA ASP A 159 -10.99 6.56 2.32
C ASP A 159 -10.65 7.69 1.35
N GLY A 160 -9.45 8.28 1.48
CA GLY A 160 -8.95 9.30 0.57
C GLY A 160 -8.74 8.76 -0.85
N GLN A 161 -8.21 7.54 -0.95
CA GLN A 161 -7.96 6.85 -2.21
C GLN A 161 -9.23 6.29 -2.87
N ASN A 162 -10.29 6.07 -2.10
CA ASN A 162 -11.57 5.51 -2.56
C ASN A 162 -12.14 6.30 -3.76
N GLY A 163 -11.99 7.63 -3.74
CA GLY A 163 -12.43 8.53 -4.82
C GLY A 163 -11.69 8.36 -6.15
N GLY A 164 -10.51 7.73 -6.14
CA GLY A 164 -9.80 7.36 -7.37
C GLY A 164 -10.51 6.25 -8.14
N VAL A 165 -11.11 5.28 -7.43
CA VAL A 165 -11.86 4.17 -8.01
C VAL A 165 -13.29 4.57 -8.31
N TYR A 166 -13.97 5.23 -7.37
CA TYR A 166 -15.36 5.67 -7.51
C TYR A 166 -15.42 7.14 -7.94
N CYS A 167 -14.85 7.41 -9.12
CA CYS A 167 -14.55 8.77 -9.59
C CYS A 167 -15.70 9.46 -10.34
N ASP A 168 -16.81 8.78 -10.61
CA ASP A 168 -17.86 9.30 -11.50
C ASP A 168 -18.76 10.31 -10.79
N SER A 169 -18.34 11.57 -10.76
CA SER A 169 -19.14 12.65 -10.19
C SER A 169 -20.49 12.86 -10.88
N THR A 170 -20.69 12.33 -12.09
CA THR A 170 -21.95 12.48 -12.83
C THR A 170 -23.05 11.56 -12.31
N SER A 171 -22.72 10.55 -11.50
CA SER A 171 -23.70 9.71 -10.83
C SER A 171 -24.47 10.45 -9.72
N GLY A 172 -23.94 11.59 -9.26
CA GLY A 172 -24.61 12.58 -8.42
C GLY A 172 -24.52 12.32 -6.91
N SER A 173 -24.69 11.08 -6.46
CA SER A 173 -24.64 10.74 -5.03
C SER A 173 -23.21 10.40 -4.62
N MET A 174 -22.67 11.12 -3.64
CA MET A 174 -21.39 10.73 -3.05
C MET A 174 -21.51 9.38 -2.33
N ILE A 175 -20.42 8.59 -2.31
CA ILE A 175 -20.30 7.47 -1.38
C ILE A 175 -20.15 8.09 0.01
N MET A 176 -21.27 8.30 0.66
CA MET A 176 -21.33 8.81 2.03
C MET A 176 -22.27 7.90 2.80
N THR A 177 -21.89 7.55 4.01
CA THR A 177 -22.82 7.00 4.99
C THR A 177 -23.22 8.10 5.97
N SER A 178 -23.48 7.78 7.24
CA SER A 178 -23.76 8.78 8.26
C SER A 178 -22.57 9.69 8.58
N ASP A 179 -21.35 9.30 8.19
CA ASP A 179 -20.13 10.12 8.27
C ASP A 179 -19.68 10.51 6.84
N PRO A 180 -19.33 11.78 6.57
CA PRO A 180 -18.82 12.24 5.28
C PRO A 180 -17.31 11.96 5.07
N ASP A 181 -16.80 10.82 5.52
CA ASP A 181 -15.37 10.49 5.58
C ASP A 181 -14.84 9.68 4.39
N ASP A 182 -15.71 9.15 3.54
CA ASP A 182 -15.35 8.45 2.30
C ASP A 182 -15.18 9.35 1.06
N GLY A 183 -14.17 9.05 0.25
CA GLY A 183 -13.99 9.64 -1.08
C GLY A 183 -14.82 8.93 -2.16
N GLY A 184 -15.42 9.70 -3.07
CA GLY A 184 -16.00 9.17 -4.32
C GLY A 184 -17.51 9.23 -4.42
N PHE A 185 -18.04 8.54 -5.43
CA PHE A 185 -19.45 8.60 -5.86
C PHE A 185 -20.08 7.23 -6.06
N VAL A 186 -21.34 7.10 -5.65
CA VAL A 186 -22.11 5.86 -5.82
C VAL A 186 -22.15 5.54 -7.31
N PRO A 187 -21.84 4.31 -7.74
CA PRO A 187 -21.85 3.97 -9.16
C PRO A 187 -23.21 4.27 -9.81
N ALA A 188 -23.24 4.75 -11.05
CA ALA A 188 -24.51 5.06 -11.72
C ALA A 188 -25.26 3.81 -12.21
N SER A 189 -24.58 2.66 -12.31
CA SER A 189 -25.16 1.41 -12.79
C SER A 189 -24.48 0.18 -12.20
N LYS A 190 -25.10 -0.99 -12.37
CA LYS A 190 -24.52 -2.29 -11.97
C LYS A 190 -23.27 -2.65 -12.78
N ASP A 191 -23.19 -2.18 -14.02
CA ASP A 191 -22.04 -2.41 -14.89
C ASP A 191 -20.84 -1.57 -14.45
N MET A 192 -21.07 -0.28 -14.15
CA MET A 192 -20.06 0.60 -13.55
C MET A 192 -19.56 0.06 -12.21
N LEU A 193 -20.49 -0.30 -11.30
CA LEU A 193 -20.15 -0.92 -10.02
C LEU A 193 -19.26 -2.16 -10.20
N LYS A 194 -19.55 -2.99 -11.20
CA LYS A 194 -18.75 -4.18 -11.50
C LYS A 194 -17.35 -3.81 -11.99
N CYS A 195 -17.22 -2.77 -12.81
CA CYS A 195 -15.91 -2.25 -13.19
C CYS A 195 -15.15 -1.74 -11.96
N GLU A 196 -15.71 -0.77 -11.24
CA GLU A 196 -15.07 -0.09 -10.11
C GLU A 196 -14.64 -1.08 -9.02
N CYS A 197 -15.53 -2.00 -8.61
CA CYS A 197 -15.17 -3.08 -7.69
C CYS A 197 -14.05 -3.99 -8.22
N THR A 198 -13.99 -4.21 -9.54
CA THR A 198 -12.91 -5.00 -10.15
C THR A 198 -11.60 -4.23 -10.16
N VAL A 199 -11.63 -2.93 -10.46
CA VAL A 199 -10.46 -2.04 -10.42
C VAL A 199 -9.90 -1.97 -9.00
N GLY A 200 -10.72 -1.64 -8.00
CA GLY A 200 -10.29 -1.62 -6.59
C GLY A 200 -9.70 -2.95 -6.13
N LYS A 201 -10.28 -4.08 -6.56
CA LYS A 201 -9.71 -5.41 -6.29
C LYS A 201 -8.38 -5.65 -7.01
N ASN A 202 -8.20 -5.14 -8.22
CA ASN A 202 -6.94 -5.28 -8.97
C ASN A 202 -5.84 -4.42 -8.34
N LEU A 203 -6.15 -3.20 -7.91
CA LEU A 203 -5.23 -2.33 -7.15
C LEU A 203 -4.82 -2.98 -5.82
N ALA A 204 -5.77 -3.50 -5.05
CA ALA A 204 -5.46 -4.23 -3.81
C ALA A 204 -4.56 -5.45 -4.06
N LYS A 205 -4.73 -6.16 -5.18
CA LYS A 205 -3.84 -7.26 -5.56
C LYS A 205 -2.45 -6.78 -5.99
N LEU A 206 -2.35 -5.63 -6.64
CA LEU A 206 -1.09 -5.01 -7.01
C LEU A 206 -0.29 -4.69 -5.74
N ALA A 207 -0.88 -3.92 -4.82
CA ALA A 207 -0.27 -3.61 -3.52
C ALA A 207 0.17 -4.87 -2.75
N VAL A 208 -0.70 -5.89 -2.68
CA VAL A 208 -0.38 -7.16 -2.00
C VAL A 208 0.72 -7.94 -2.71
N ALA A 209 0.89 -7.79 -4.02
CA ALA A 209 1.94 -8.45 -4.77
C ALA A 209 3.29 -7.73 -4.59
N ALA A 210 3.29 -6.39 -4.66
CA ALA A 210 4.42 -5.51 -4.34
C ALA A 210 4.98 -5.78 -2.94
N LEU A 211 4.11 -5.70 -1.91
CA LEU A 211 4.48 -6.04 -0.52
C LEU A 211 5.02 -7.48 -0.35
N LYS A 212 4.69 -8.43 -1.24
CA LYS A 212 5.30 -9.77 -1.22
C LYS A 212 6.68 -9.79 -1.85
N CYS A 213 6.94 -8.92 -2.82
CA CYS A 213 8.26 -8.71 -3.39
C CYS A 213 9.19 -8.12 -2.32
N HIS A 214 8.74 -7.11 -1.56
CA HIS A 214 9.46 -6.56 -0.39
C HIS A 214 9.79 -7.60 0.68
N ILE A 215 8.81 -8.46 1.06
CA ILE A 215 9.09 -9.59 1.98
C ILE A 215 10.21 -10.47 1.45
N LYS A 216 10.18 -10.83 0.15
CA LYS A 216 11.20 -11.69 -0.45
C LYS A 216 12.56 -11.00 -0.56
N LEU A 217 12.58 -9.69 -0.83
CA LEU A 217 13.77 -8.87 -0.81
C LEU A 217 14.43 -8.92 0.57
N ALA A 218 13.67 -8.60 1.62
CA ALA A 218 14.12 -8.68 3.00
C ALA A 218 14.64 -10.07 3.38
N ASP A 219 13.86 -11.11 3.03
CA ASP A 219 14.22 -12.51 3.27
C ASP A 219 15.50 -12.95 2.56
N ALA A 220 15.74 -12.47 1.33
CA ALA A 220 16.90 -12.82 0.53
C ALA A 220 18.14 -12.10 1.05
N PHE A 221 18.03 -10.79 1.28
CA PHE A 221 19.15 -9.97 1.73
C PHE A 221 19.57 -10.34 3.15
N PHE A 222 18.64 -10.67 4.03
CA PHE A 222 18.94 -11.20 5.37
C PHE A 222 19.77 -12.50 5.29
N LYS A 223 19.57 -13.30 4.23
CA LYS A 223 20.32 -14.54 3.96
C LYS A 223 21.59 -14.29 3.14
N GLY A 224 21.94 -13.02 2.86
CA GLY A 224 23.08 -12.65 2.02
C GLY A 224 22.93 -13.08 0.56
N LYS A 225 21.69 -13.22 0.06
CA LYS A 225 21.39 -13.61 -1.31
C LYS A 225 20.93 -12.42 -2.14
N PRO A 226 21.28 -12.37 -3.44
CA PRO A 226 20.71 -11.38 -4.33
C PRO A 226 19.22 -11.66 -4.55
N TYR A 227 18.47 -10.60 -4.79
CA TYR A 227 17.08 -10.63 -5.21
C TYR A 227 16.86 -9.47 -6.18
N ASP A 228 16.18 -9.76 -7.28
CA ASP A 228 15.77 -8.77 -8.28
C ASP A 228 14.33 -8.41 -7.95
N GLU A 229 14.19 -7.31 -7.23
CA GLU A 229 12.93 -6.78 -6.72
C GLU A 229 12.10 -6.26 -7.89
N GLU A 230 12.70 -5.45 -8.75
CA GLU A 230 12.13 -4.88 -9.98
C GLU A 230 11.51 -5.93 -10.89
N ALA A 231 12.16 -7.09 -11.04
CA ALA A 231 11.60 -8.20 -11.80
C ALA A 231 10.40 -8.87 -11.13
N CYS A 232 10.21 -8.67 -9.83
CA CYS A 232 9.03 -9.11 -9.08
C CYS A 232 7.91 -8.07 -9.10
N GLU A 233 8.24 -6.79 -8.91
CA GLU A 233 7.29 -5.68 -8.79
C GLU A 233 6.83 -5.19 -10.17
N GLU A 234 7.74 -4.67 -10.98
CA GLU A 234 7.39 -3.94 -12.19
C GLU A 234 7.42 -4.80 -13.46
N VAL A 235 8.58 -5.38 -13.80
CA VAL A 235 8.82 -5.98 -15.11
C VAL A 235 9.65 -7.26 -15.01
N ASP A 236 9.00 -8.41 -15.18
CA ASP A 236 9.68 -9.70 -15.39
C ASP A 236 9.82 -9.92 -16.92
N PRO A 237 10.97 -9.63 -17.54
CA PRO A 237 11.14 -9.83 -18.98
C PRO A 237 11.13 -11.31 -19.37
N ALA A 238 11.38 -12.22 -18.43
CA ALA A 238 11.47 -13.65 -18.71
C ALA A 238 10.11 -14.35 -18.64
N LYS A 239 9.28 -14.00 -17.65
CA LYS A 239 8.02 -14.72 -17.39
C LYS A 239 6.77 -13.86 -17.54
N GLY A 240 6.89 -12.53 -17.65
CA GLY A 240 5.73 -11.63 -17.73
C GLY A 240 4.82 -11.71 -16.50
N LYS A 241 5.43 -11.92 -15.33
CA LYS A 241 4.76 -12.30 -14.08
C LYS A 241 4.95 -11.30 -12.94
N ALA A 242 5.53 -10.14 -13.21
CA ALA A 242 5.66 -9.07 -12.22
C ALA A 242 4.28 -8.57 -11.77
N ALA A 243 4.23 -7.94 -10.60
CA ALA A 243 3.01 -7.42 -9.99
C ALA A 243 2.29 -6.44 -10.93
N HIS A 244 3.02 -5.44 -11.45
CA HIS A 244 2.51 -4.44 -12.36
C HIS A 244 2.06 -5.03 -13.69
N GLN A 245 2.87 -5.91 -14.31
CA GLN A 245 2.47 -6.61 -15.55
C GLN A 245 1.14 -7.37 -15.40
N ARG A 246 0.89 -8.00 -14.25
CA ARG A 246 -0.39 -8.69 -13.98
C ARG A 246 -1.54 -7.71 -13.79
N TYR A 247 -1.27 -6.54 -13.20
CA TYR A 247 -2.24 -5.46 -13.08
C TYR A 247 -2.66 -4.95 -14.46
N THR A 248 -1.72 -4.57 -15.32
CA THR A 248 -1.99 -4.10 -16.69
C THR A 248 -2.74 -5.14 -17.54
N GLN A 249 -2.44 -6.43 -17.36
CA GLN A 249 -3.23 -7.51 -17.99
C GLN A 249 -4.69 -7.52 -17.50
N ALA A 250 -4.91 -7.35 -16.20
CA ALA A 250 -6.24 -7.35 -15.61
C ALA A 250 -7.04 -6.09 -15.97
N GLU A 251 -6.36 -4.95 -16.09
CA GLU A 251 -6.87 -3.68 -16.61
C GLU A 251 -7.36 -3.85 -18.06
N THR A 252 -6.52 -4.37 -18.95
CA THR A 252 -6.90 -4.63 -20.36
C THR A 252 -8.19 -5.46 -20.43
N VAL A 253 -8.32 -6.48 -19.57
CA VAL A 253 -9.50 -7.36 -19.51
C VAL A 253 -10.75 -6.66 -18.99
N ILE A 254 -10.63 -5.70 -18.06
CA ILE A 254 -11.80 -4.98 -17.54
C ILE A 254 -12.25 -3.88 -18.52
N LEU A 255 -11.30 -3.17 -19.14
CA LEU A 255 -11.58 -2.15 -20.15
C LEU A 255 -12.21 -2.74 -21.41
N SER A 256 -11.79 -3.93 -21.85
CA SER A 256 -12.36 -4.59 -23.03
C SER A 256 -13.84 -4.93 -22.89
N LYS A 257 -14.42 -4.85 -21.69
CA LYS A 257 -15.84 -5.09 -21.44
C LYS A 257 -16.70 -3.86 -21.68
N GLY A 258 -16.13 -2.66 -21.78
CA GLY A 258 -16.88 -1.42 -22.02
C GLY A 258 -17.89 -1.07 -20.93
N ILE A 259 -17.68 -1.55 -19.70
CA ILE A 259 -18.59 -1.35 -18.55
C ILE A 259 -18.08 -0.28 -17.56
N CYS A 260 -16.88 0.24 -17.77
CA CYS A 260 -16.26 1.20 -16.87
C CYS A 260 -16.83 2.61 -17.09
N PRO A 261 -16.96 3.43 -16.01
CA PRO A 261 -17.28 4.84 -16.17
C PRO A 261 -16.19 5.56 -16.97
N PRO A 262 -16.49 6.67 -17.67
CA PRO A 262 -15.49 7.42 -18.44
C PRO A 262 -14.29 7.89 -17.63
N CYS A 263 -14.45 8.10 -16.31
CA CYS A 263 -13.36 8.49 -15.43
C CYS A 263 -12.38 7.34 -15.10
N LEU A 264 -12.74 6.08 -15.35
CA LEU A 264 -11.87 4.90 -15.20
C LEU A 264 -11.37 4.41 -16.56
N ASP A 265 -10.86 5.32 -17.38
CA ASP A 265 -10.17 4.95 -18.60
C ASP A 265 -8.79 4.31 -18.32
N GLN A 266 -8.09 3.92 -19.39
CA GLN A 266 -6.76 3.34 -19.31
C GLN A 266 -5.76 4.29 -18.62
N ALA A 267 -5.77 5.57 -18.96
CA ALA A 267 -4.79 6.51 -18.43
C ALA A 267 -4.96 6.72 -16.91
N HIS A 268 -6.22 6.75 -16.44
CA HIS A 268 -6.51 6.87 -15.03
C HIS A 268 -6.19 5.58 -14.27
N GLN A 269 -6.50 4.40 -14.82
CA GLN A 269 -6.11 3.13 -14.21
C GLN A 269 -4.58 2.95 -14.15
N ASP A 270 -3.84 3.26 -15.22
CA ASP A 270 -2.38 3.30 -15.23
C ASP A 270 -1.84 4.22 -14.10
N ALA A 271 -2.41 5.42 -13.94
CA ALA A 271 -2.02 6.35 -12.89
C ALA A 271 -2.30 5.83 -11.47
N LEU A 272 -3.44 5.17 -11.26
CA LEU A 272 -3.77 4.51 -9.99
C LEU A 272 -2.80 3.36 -9.69
N GLY A 273 -2.47 2.55 -10.70
CA GLY A 273 -1.50 1.46 -10.57
C GLY A 273 -0.12 1.95 -10.16
N ALA A 274 0.40 2.97 -10.85
CA ALA A 274 1.69 3.59 -10.52
C ALA A 274 1.68 4.25 -9.13
N GLY A 275 0.57 4.90 -8.75
CA GLY A 275 0.42 5.49 -7.41
C GLY A 275 0.47 4.46 -6.29
N VAL A 276 -0.13 3.28 -6.51
CA VAL A 276 -0.09 2.17 -5.54
C VAL A 276 1.33 1.63 -5.35
N ILE A 277 2.08 1.44 -6.44
CA ILE A 277 3.48 0.99 -6.39
C ILE A 277 4.32 2.00 -5.60
N ALA A 278 4.27 3.27 -6.00
CA ALA A 278 5.04 4.33 -5.35
C ALA A 278 4.73 4.49 -3.85
N GLN A 279 3.47 4.30 -3.44
CA GLN A 279 3.11 4.33 -2.02
C GLN A 279 3.68 3.12 -1.26
N VAL A 280 3.66 1.93 -1.86
CA VAL A 280 4.20 0.71 -1.25
C VAL A 280 5.72 0.80 -1.11
N GLU A 281 6.43 1.20 -2.17
CA GLU A 281 7.88 1.45 -2.17
C GLU A 281 8.26 2.46 -1.09
N ALA A 282 7.64 3.64 -1.09
CA ALA A 282 7.92 4.69 -0.09
C ALA A 282 7.68 4.21 1.36
N GLY A 283 6.73 3.29 1.56
CA GLY A 283 6.41 2.68 2.84
C GLY A 283 7.38 1.58 3.31
N ASN A 284 8.31 1.11 2.48
CA ASN A 284 9.17 -0.04 2.82
C ASN A 284 9.99 0.19 4.10
N ALA A 285 10.47 1.42 4.32
CA ALA A 285 11.22 1.78 5.54
C ALA A 285 10.37 1.75 6.82
N LEU A 286 9.03 1.82 6.72
CA LEU A 286 8.13 1.68 7.86
C LEU A 286 8.04 0.22 8.29
N ALA A 287 8.00 -0.70 7.32
CA ALA A 287 8.01 -2.14 7.56
C ALA A 287 9.39 -2.64 7.99
N TYR A 288 10.46 -2.12 7.40
CA TYR A 288 11.85 -2.54 7.62
C TYR A 288 12.74 -1.37 8.06
N PRO A 289 12.52 -0.85 9.29
CA PRO A 289 13.29 0.28 9.80
C PRO A 289 14.74 -0.08 10.07
N CYS A 290 15.62 0.92 9.94
CA CYS A 290 17.02 0.82 10.34
C CYS A 290 17.15 0.83 11.89
N PRO A 291 17.88 -0.13 12.49
CA PRO A 291 18.11 -0.21 13.95
C PRO A 291 18.87 0.95 14.57
#